data_AF-A0A6F8Y759-F1
#
_entry.id   AF-A0A6F8Y759-F1
#
_cell.length_a   1.000
_cell.length_b   1.000
_cell.length_c   1.000
_cell.angle_alpha   90.00
_cell.angle_beta   90.00
_cell.angle_gamma   90.00
#
_symmetry.space_group_name_H-M   'P 1'
#
loop_
_entity.id
_entity.type
_entity.pdbx_description
1 polymer ?
#
loop_
_entity_poly.entity_id
_entity_poly.type
_entity_poly.pdbx_seq_one_letter_code
_entity_poly.pdbx_strand_id
1 'polypeptide(L)'
;MVTAERLAQHWARAIAWTSFVSMTTGELAVYLAGPSTRLLDALTAEKADPRAAQEIGAGLVDAHFTQPASLDRTLVVLDEQLGAYAESIGKGSRLGLLQGALAAGYAQALRERTLREQEDIYAAALAARIEAEEARRSLQEQLRHQALHDPLTDLPNRTLFFERLTSALGRARSGPRSVATRADRAGPSGPQRAKRAQPTQP
;
A
#
# COMPACT_ATOMS: atom_id res chain seq x y z
N MET A 1 -10.03 45.29 -15.69
CA MET A 1 -10.51 44.67 -14.44
C MET A 1 -10.12 43.21 -14.47
N VAL A 2 -9.47 42.71 -13.42
CA VAL A 2 -9.10 41.29 -13.31
C VAL A 2 -10.35 40.49 -12.96
N THR A 3 -10.65 39.42 -13.71
CA THR A 3 -11.79 38.52 -13.45
C THR A 3 -11.31 37.08 -13.38
N ALA A 4 -12.01 36.25 -12.62
CA ALA A 4 -11.69 34.82 -12.49
C ALA A 4 -11.72 34.10 -13.85
N GLU A 5 -12.71 34.41 -14.68
CA GLU A 5 -12.86 33.84 -16.02
C GLU A 5 -11.68 34.20 -16.93
N ARG A 6 -11.24 35.47 -16.93
CA ARG A 6 -10.09 35.89 -17.72
C ARG A 6 -8.81 35.22 -17.23
N LEU A 7 -8.61 35.15 -15.91
CA LEU A 7 -7.47 34.45 -15.32
C LEU A 7 -7.46 32.99 -15.76
N ALA A 8 -8.58 32.28 -15.66
CA ALA A 8 -8.70 30.88 -16.04
C ALA A 8 -8.38 30.65 -17.52
N GLN A 9 -8.86 31.52 -18.42
CA GLN A 9 -8.57 31.43 -19.87
C GLN A 9 -7.07 31.63 -20.16
N HIS A 10 -6.44 32.64 -19.55
CA HIS A 10 -5.01 32.90 -19.72
C HIS A 10 -4.15 31.77 -19.13
N TRP A 11 -4.53 31.28 -17.95
CA TRP A 11 -3.87 30.18 -17.27
C TRP A 11 -3.96 28.89 -18.09
N ALA A 12 -5.17 28.52 -18.56
CA ALA A 12 -5.37 27.34 -19.39
C ALA A 12 -4.48 27.36 -20.65
N ARG A 13 -4.43 28.48 -21.37
CA ARG A 13 -3.57 28.62 -22.55
C ARG A 13 -2.09 28.43 -22.24
N ALA A 14 -1.66 28.89 -21.07
CA ALA A 14 -0.27 28.82 -20.67
C ALA A 14 0.17 27.39 -20.32
N ILE A 15 -0.69 26.61 -19.65
CA ILE A 15 -0.35 25.26 -19.20
C ILE A 15 -0.91 24.13 -20.10
N ALA A 16 -1.68 24.45 -21.14
CA ALA A 16 -2.28 23.44 -22.03
C ALA A 16 -1.25 22.49 -22.68
N TRP A 17 -0.02 22.94 -22.88
CA TRP A 17 1.04 22.17 -23.53
C TRP A 17 2.05 21.56 -22.55
N THR A 18 1.86 21.75 -21.24
CA THR A 18 2.78 21.23 -20.21
C THR A 18 2.40 19.85 -19.71
N SER A 19 1.23 19.33 -20.11
CA SER A 19 0.78 17.96 -19.86
C SER A 19 0.39 17.28 -21.17
N PHE A 20 0.73 16.01 -21.35
CA PHE A 20 0.73 15.37 -22.66
C PHE A 20 -0.64 14.83 -23.14
N VAL A 21 -1.67 14.66 -22.29
CA VAL A 21 -2.94 14.00 -22.72
C VAL A 21 -4.24 14.43 -22.00
N SER A 22 -4.26 15.40 -21.08
CA SER A 22 -5.38 15.43 -20.11
C SER A 22 -6.66 16.21 -20.51
N MET A 23 -6.59 17.37 -21.16
CA MET A 23 -7.77 18.22 -21.44
C MET A 23 -7.53 19.13 -22.65
N THR A 24 -8.59 19.49 -23.40
CA THR A 24 -8.50 20.62 -24.35
C THR A 24 -8.31 21.93 -23.59
N THR A 25 -7.78 22.97 -24.24
CA THR A 25 -7.63 24.31 -23.62
C THR A 25 -8.97 24.88 -23.11
N GLY A 26 -10.09 24.55 -23.77
CA GLY A 26 -11.42 24.98 -23.36
C GLY A 26 -11.89 24.28 -22.07
N GLU A 27 -11.76 22.96 -22.01
CA GLU A 27 -12.08 22.18 -20.79
C GLU A 27 -11.18 22.58 -19.62
N LEU A 28 -9.90 22.86 -19.91
CA LEU A 28 -8.96 23.32 -18.91
C LEU A 28 -9.33 24.70 -18.37
N ALA A 29 -9.82 25.62 -19.20
CA ALA A 29 -10.33 26.91 -18.75
C ALA A 29 -11.55 26.75 -17.84
N VAL A 30 -12.45 25.81 -18.14
CA VAL A 30 -13.60 25.48 -17.28
C VAL A 30 -13.14 24.94 -15.93
N TYR A 31 -12.19 23.99 -15.94
CA TYR A 31 -11.60 23.45 -14.71
C TYR A 31 -10.93 24.53 -13.87
N LEU A 32 -10.12 25.41 -14.49
CA LEU A 32 -9.37 26.47 -13.82
C LEU A 32 -10.24 27.64 -13.37
N ALA A 33 -11.52 27.73 -13.77
CA ALA A 33 -12.43 28.78 -13.31
C ALA A 33 -12.60 28.76 -11.78
N GLY A 34 -12.81 27.57 -11.20
CA GLY A 34 -12.93 27.39 -9.75
C GLY A 34 -11.66 27.81 -8.99
N PRO A 35 -10.48 27.26 -9.31
CA PRO A 35 -9.20 27.70 -8.78
C PRO A 35 -8.95 29.22 -8.93
N SER A 36 -9.29 29.80 -10.09
CA SER A 36 -9.10 31.22 -10.35
C SER A 36 -9.96 32.10 -9.43
N THR A 37 -11.22 31.74 -9.22
CA THR A 37 -12.09 32.43 -8.25
C THR A 37 -11.51 32.34 -6.84
N ARG A 38 -11.14 31.13 -6.40
CA ARG A 38 -10.58 30.91 -5.06
C ARG A 38 -9.28 31.69 -4.82
N LEU A 39 -8.41 31.82 -5.82
CA LEU A 39 -7.19 32.65 -5.71
C LEU A 39 -7.51 34.13 -5.59
N LEU A 40 -8.46 34.65 -6.37
CA LEU A 40 -8.88 36.04 -6.28
C LEU A 40 -9.55 36.36 -4.95
N ASP A 41 -10.38 35.45 -4.44
CA ASP A 41 -11.00 35.58 -3.12
C ASP A 41 -9.92 35.57 -2.03
N ALA A 42 -8.96 34.64 -2.08
CA ALA A 42 -7.87 34.57 -1.11
C ALA A 42 -6.93 35.81 -1.17
N LEU A 43 -6.77 36.41 -2.36
CA LEU A 43 -5.98 37.62 -2.55
C LEU A 43 -6.66 38.86 -1.94
N THR A 44 -7.98 38.97 -2.11
CA THR A 44 -8.77 40.13 -1.68
C THR A 44 -9.28 40.02 -0.24
N ALA A 45 -9.28 38.82 0.34
CA ALA A 45 -9.69 38.58 1.73
C ALA A 45 -8.92 39.46 2.74
N GLU A 46 -9.61 39.80 3.84
CA GLU A 46 -9.01 40.56 4.94
C GLU A 46 -7.80 39.83 5.53
N LYS A 47 -7.95 38.52 5.76
CA LYS A 47 -6.91 37.64 6.29
C LYS A 47 -6.41 36.69 5.20
N ALA A 48 -5.10 36.46 5.18
CA ALA A 48 -4.51 35.47 4.28
C ALA A 48 -4.92 34.07 4.71
N ASP A 49 -5.45 33.27 3.79
CA ASP A 49 -5.55 31.83 3.98
C ASP A 49 -4.67 31.11 2.93
N PRO A 50 -3.52 30.57 3.32
CA PRO A 50 -2.65 29.83 2.41
C PRO A 50 -3.23 28.46 2.02
N ARG A 51 -4.19 27.90 2.78
CA ARG A 51 -4.73 26.55 2.51
C ARG A 51 -5.43 26.49 1.17
N ALA A 52 -6.17 27.53 0.80
CA ALA A 52 -6.83 27.59 -0.49
C ALA A 52 -5.84 27.45 -1.65
N ALA A 53 -4.67 28.09 -1.56
CA ALA A 53 -3.62 27.99 -2.57
C ALA A 53 -2.94 26.61 -2.54
N GLN A 54 -2.68 26.04 -1.36
CA GLN A 54 -2.16 24.67 -1.22
C GLN A 54 -3.06 23.64 -1.90
N GLU A 55 -4.36 23.70 -1.63
CA GLU A 55 -5.35 22.79 -2.23
C GLU A 55 -5.42 22.94 -3.76
N ILE A 56 -5.22 24.15 -4.28
CA ILE A 56 -5.14 24.37 -5.73
C ILE A 56 -3.88 23.71 -6.30
N GLY A 57 -2.73 23.88 -5.64
CA GLY A 57 -1.48 23.22 -6.05
C GLY A 57 -1.61 21.70 -6.07
N ALA A 58 -2.26 21.12 -5.05
CA ALA A 58 -2.56 19.69 -5.00
C ALA A 58 -3.54 19.28 -6.11
N GLY A 59 -4.60 20.05 -6.34
CA GLY A 59 -5.59 19.81 -7.39
C GLY A 59 -5.00 19.76 -8.79
N LEU A 60 -3.96 20.54 -9.09
CA LEU A 60 -3.23 20.45 -10.37
C LEU A 60 -2.56 19.08 -10.54
N VAL A 61 -1.97 18.53 -9.48
CA VAL A 61 -1.34 17.19 -9.50
C VAL A 61 -2.41 16.10 -9.69
N ASP A 62 -3.55 16.24 -9.02
CA ASP A 62 -4.70 15.33 -9.18
C ASP A 62 -5.28 15.39 -10.60
N ALA A 63 -5.27 16.58 -11.21
CA ALA A 63 -5.62 16.81 -12.62
C ALA A 63 -4.50 16.41 -13.61
N HIS A 64 -3.47 15.69 -13.13
CA HIS A 64 -2.37 15.14 -13.94
C HIS A 64 -1.41 16.19 -14.53
N PHE A 65 -1.37 17.40 -13.99
CA PHE A 65 -0.33 18.38 -14.29
C PHE A 65 0.92 18.13 -13.43
N THR A 66 1.57 16.99 -13.61
CA THR A 66 2.68 16.53 -12.74
C THR A 66 4.06 17.02 -13.15
N GLN A 67 4.17 17.70 -14.29
CA GLN A 67 5.44 18.23 -14.77
C GLN A 67 5.81 19.55 -14.06
N PRO A 68 7.06 19.74 -13.58
CA PRO A 68 7.51 20.99 -12.98
C PRO A 68 7.26 22.23 -13.86
N ALA A 69 7.33 22.08 -15.18
CA ALA A 69 6.99 23.13 -16.14
C ALA A 69 5.55 23.65 -16.01
N SER A 70 4.60 22.81 -15.55
CA SER A 70 3.22 23.23 -15.29
C SER A 70 3.13 24.16 -14.09
N LEU A 71 3.90 23.88 -13.03
CA LEU A 71 3.97 24.75 -11.86
C LEU A 71 4.66 26.07 -12.21
N ASP A 72 5.82 26.00 -12.86
CA ASP A 72 6.55 27.20 -13.33
C ASP A 72 5.64 28.13 -14.13
N ARG A 73 4.97 27.58 -15.16
CA ARG A 73 4.11 28.36 -16.03
C ARG A 73 2.85 28.87 -15.33
N THR A 74 2.33 28.14 -14.34
CA THR A 74 1.27 28.61 -13.45
C THR A 74 1.72 29.84 -12.66
N LEU A 75 2.87 29.78 -12.00
CA LEU A 75 3.38 30.89 -11.18
C LEU A 75 3.62 32.15 -12.01
N VAL A 76 4.18 32.01 -13.21
CA VAL A 76 4.38 33.11 -14.16
C VAL A 76 3.06 33.76 -14.54
N VAL A 77 2.02 32.99 -14.89
CA VAL A 77 0.70 33.57 -15.22
C VAL A 77 0.08 34.29 -14.04
N LEU A 78 0.20 33.74 -12.83
CA LEU A 78 -0.32 34.40 -11.63
C LEU A 78 0.37 35.74 -11.40
N ASP A 79 1.68 35.83 -11.59
CA ASP A 79 2.42 37.08 -11.48
C ASP A 79 2.01 38.09 -12.57
N GLU A 80 1.96 37.65 -13.83
CA GLU A 80 1.57 38.50 -14.97
C GLU A 80 0.14 39.03 -14.86
N GLN A 81 -0.82 38.19 -14.40
CA GLN A 81 -2.24 38.56 -14.35
C GLN A 81 -2.64 39.23 -13.04
N LEU A 82 -2.00 38.90 -11.92
CA LEU A 82 -2.41 39.37 -10.60
C LEU A 82 -1.41 40.33 -9.95
N GLY A 83 -0.15 40.40 -10.39
CA GLY A 83 0.90 41.21 -9.77
C GLY A 83 0.52 42.69 -9.67
N ALA A 84 0.25 43.33 -10.80
CA ALA A 84 -0.16 44.74 -10.84
C ALA A 84 -1.46 45.01 -10.05
N TYR A 85 -2.40 44.06 -10.06
CA TYR A 85 -3.64 44.17 -9.32
C TYR A 85 -3.41 44.07 -7.81
N ALA A 86 -2.62 43.09 -7.36
CA ALA A 86 -2.24 42.89 -5.97
C ALA A 86 -1.50 44.12 -5.41
N GLU A 87 -0.59 44.71 -6.17
CA GLU A 87 0.07 45.97 -5.80
C GLU A 87 -0.94 47.12 -5.66
N SER A 88 -1.88 47.26 -6.59
CA SER A 88 -2.89 48.32 -6.57
C SER A 88 -3.81 48.29 -5.34
N ILE A 89 -4.02 47.12 -4.74
CA ILE A 89 -4.83 46.94 -3.53
C ILE A 89 -3.96 46.79 -2.25
N GLY A 90 -2.65 47.02 -2.32
CA GLY A 90 -1.72 46.91 -1.19
C GLY A 90 -1.51 45.49 -0.68
N LYS A 91 -1.70 44.49 -1.55
CA LYS A 91 -1.60 43.04 -1.25
C LYS A 91 -0.48 42.35 -2.04
N GLY A 92 0.54 43.06 -2.54
CA GLY A 92 1.68 42.46 -3.26
C GLY A 92 2.34 41.28 -2.51
N SER A 93 2.64 41.45 -1.22
CA SER A 93 3.17 40.37 -0.37
C SER A 93 2.20 39.20 -0.18
N ARG A 94 0.89 39.41 -0.39
CA ARG A 94 -0.13 38.35 -0.33
C ARG A 94 -0.02 37.42 -1.52
N LEU A 95 0.21 37.96 -2.72
CA LEU A 95 0.37 37.18 -3.94
C LEU A 95 1.56 36.22 -3.81
N GLY A 96 2.71 36.71 -3.35
CA GLY A 96 3.89 35.86 -3.12
C GLY A 96 3.64 34.75 -2.09
N LEU A 97 2.87 35.04 -1.04
CA LEU A 97 2.48 34.04 -0.03
C LEU A 97 1.58 32.95 -0.64
N LEU A 98 0.59 33.34 -1.46
CA LEU A 98 -0.30 32.40 -2.16
C LEU A 98 0.46 31.57 -3.20
N GLN A 99 1.37 32.18 -3.96
CA GLN A 99 2.24 31.48 -4.91
C GLN A 99 3.12 30.43 -4.20
N GLY A 100 3.74 30.79 -3.07
CA GLY A 100 4.52 29.85 -2.26
C GLY A 100 3.66 28.72 -1.69
N ALA A 101 2.46 29.03 -1.21
CA ALA A 101 1.52 28.03 -0.70
C ALA A 101 1.04 27.06 -1.79
N LEU A 102 0.76 27.57 -3.00
CA LEU A 102 0.44 26.74 -4.17
C LEU A 102 1.59 25.81 -4.54
N ALA A 103 2.82 26.33 -4.62
CA ALA A 103 4.00 25.52 -4.91
C ALA A 103 4.23 24.43 -3.85
N ALA A 104 4.00 24.74 -2.57
CA ALA A 104 4.10 23.77 -1.49
C ALA A 104 3.05 22.65 -1.61
N GLY A 105 1.79 23.00 -1.88
CA GLY A 105 0.72 22.02 -2.08
C GLY A 105 0.97 21.11 -3.29
N TYR A 106 1.49 21.69 -4.38
CA TYR A 106 1.92 20.94 -5.56
C TYR A 106 3.03 19.94 -5.24
N ALA A 107 4.12 20.39 -4.60
CA ALA A 107 5.26 19.54 -4.27
C ALA A 107 4.88 18.41 -3.31
N GLN A 108 4.03 18.70 -2.31
CA GLN A 108 3.52 17.72 -1.37
C GLN A 108 2.67 16.65 -2.08
N ALA A 109 1.73 17.06 -2.94
CA ALA A 109 0.90 16.13 -3.70
C ALA A 109 1.72 15.24 -4.63
N LEU A 110 2.76 15.79 -5.29
CA LEU A 110 3.66 15.01 -6.14
C LEU A 110 4.44 13.97 -5.32
N ARG A 111 4.94 14.36 -4.13
CA ARG A 111 5.64 13.45 -3.21
C ARG A 111 4.74 12.33 -2.73
N GLU A 112 3.52 12.65 -2.31
CA GLU A 112 2.54 11.67 -1.84
C GLU A 112 2.13 10.70 -2.94
N ARG A 113 1.98 11.19 -4.18
CA ARG A 113 1.71 10.34 -5.34
C ARG A 113 2.83 9.33 -5.57
N THR A 114 4.09 9.77 -5.57
CA THR A 114 5.23 8.86 -5.73
C THR A 114 5.28 7.80 -4.63
N LEU A 115 4.94 8.16 -3.39
CA LEU A 115 4.85 7.20 -2.28
C LEU A 115 3.73 6.17 -2.50
N ARG A 116 2.52 6.63 -2.86
CA ARG A 116 1.39 5.75 -3.17
C ARG A 116 1.71 4.78 -4.31
N GLU A 117 2.31 5.29 -5.39
CA GLU A 117 2.73 4.46 -6.53
C GLU A 117 3.74 3.38 -6.12
N GLN A 118 4.66 3.67 -5.19
CA GLN A 118 5.60 2.68 -4.65
C GLN A 118 4.92 1.64 -3.76
N GLU A 119 3.99 2.07 -2.90
CA GLU A 119 3.24 1.19 -2.01
C GLU A 119 2.35 0.22 -2.80
N ASP A 120 1.67 0.69 -3.84
CA ASP A 120 0.80 -0.13 -4.69
C ASP A 120 1.58 -1.22 -5.43
N ILE A 121 2.75 -0.86 -6.01
CA ILE A 121 3.64 -1.84 -6.67
C ILE A 121 4.11 -2.89 -5.66
N TYR A 122 4.50 -2.46 -4.46
CA TYR A 122 4.99 -3.35 -3.42
C TYR A 122 3.89 -4.30 -2.91
N ALA A 123 2.68 -3.78 -2.67
CA ALA A 123 1.53 -4.55 -2.23
C ALA A 123 1.13 -5.60 -3.28
N ALA A 124 1.05 -5.20 -4.55
CA ALA A 124 0.75 -6.12 -5.65
C ALA A 124 1.82 -7.22 -5.78
N ALA A 125 3.10 -6.87 -5.68
CA ALA A 125 4.20 -7.83 -5.72
C ALA A 125 4.16 -8.82 -4.54
N LEU A 126 3.82 -8.34 -3.34
CA LEU A 126 3.69 -9.21 -2.16
C LEU A 126 2.52 -10.19 -2.30
N ALA A 127 1.35 -9.72 -2.76
CA ALA A 127 0.18 -10.56 -3.00
C ALA A 127 0.50 -11.68 -4.01
N ALA A 128 1.11 -11.34 -5.15
CA ALA A 128 1.51 -12.32 -6.16
C ALA A 128 2.49 -13.37 -5.63
N ARG A 129 3.42 -12.98 -4.73
CA ARG A 129 4.35 -13.93 -4.11
C ARG A 129 3.66 -14.90 -3.15
N ILE A 130 2.69 -14.42 -2.38
CA ILE A 130 1.90 -15.26 -1.47
C ILE A 130 1.11 -16.28 -2.28
N GLU A 131 0.39 -15.84 -3.31
CA GLU A 131 -0.38 -16.73 -4.20
C GLU A 131 0.50 -17.79 -4.87
N ALA A 132 1.68 -17.40 -5.37
CA ALA A 132 2.62 -18.32 -6.00
C ALA A 132 3.15 -19.38 -5.02
N GLU A 133 3.43 -18.98 -3.77
CA GLU A 133 3.92 -19.88 -2.73
C GLU A 133 2.82 -20.86 -2.28
N GLU A 134 1.57 -20.41 -2.18
CA GLU A 134 0.41 -21.28 -1.90
C GLU A 134 0.17 -22.28 -3.03
N ALA A 135 0.19 -21.83 -4.28
CA ALA A 135 0.07 -22.70 -5.45
C ALA A 135 1.21 -23.75 -5.49
N ARG A 136 2.44 -23.33 -5.18
CA ARG A 136 3.61 -24.22 -5.11
C ARG A 136 3.44 -25.28 -4.02
N ARG A 137 2.97 -24.89 -2.83
CA ARG A 137 2.72 -25.82 -1.71
C ARG A 137 1.63 -26.83 -2.05
N SER A 138 0.51 -26.37 -2.61
CA SER A 138 -0.59 -27.23 -3.06
C SER A 138 -0.11 -28.26 -4.10
N LEU A 139 0.65 -27.81 -5.11
CA LEU A 139 1.21 -28.70 -6.12
C LEU A 139 2.19 -29.72 -5.52
N GLN A 140 3.04 -29.29 -4.58
CA GLN A 140 3.96 -30.20 -3.88
C GLN A 140 3.23 -31.26 -3.06
N GLU A 141 2.14 -30.88 -2.39
CA GLU A 141 1.31 -31.81 -1.62
C GLU A 141 0.61 -32.83 -2.54
N GLN A 142 0.04 -32.38 -3.66
CA GLN A 142 -0.56 -33.25 -4.67
C GLN A 142 0.46 -34.23 -5.27
N LEU A 143 1.64 -33.74 -5.66
CA LEU A 143 2.71 -34.59 -6.19
C LEU A 143 3.19 -35.61 -5.15
N ARG A 144 3.32 -35.21 -3.88
CA ARG A 144 3.68 -36.12 -2.79
C ARG A 144 2.62 -37.19 -2.57
N HIS A 145 1.33 -36.82 -2.62
CA HIS A 145 0.22 -37.76 -2.50
C HIS A 145 0.27 -38.77 -3.65
N GLN A 146 0.37 -38.32 -4.90
CA GLN A 146 0.49 -39.20 -6.08
C GLN A 146 1.73 -40.10 -6.04
N ALA A 147 2.86 -39.61 -5.51
CA ALA A 147 4.09 -40.39 -5.41
C ALA A 147 4.05 -41.47 -4.31
N LEU A 148 3.12 -41.38 -3.35
CA LEU A 148 3.00 -42.29 -2.21
C LEU A 148 1.69 -43.08 -2.17
N HIS A 149 0.71 -42.72 -2.99
CA HIS A 149 -0.62 -43.33 -3.06
C HIS A 149 -0.95 -43.80 -4.48
N ASP A 150 -1.73 -44.87 -4.61
CA ASP A 150 -2.23 -45.37 -5.88
C ASP A 150 -3.40 -44.49 -6.39
N PRO A 151 -3.34 -43.96 -7.63
CA PRO A 151 -4.31 -42.98 -8.12
C PRO A 151 -5.71 -43.56 -8.42
N LEU A 152 -5.87 -44.88 -8.49
CA LEU A 152 -7.16 -45.54 -8.72
C LEU A 152 -7.87 -45.95 -7.41
N THR A 153 -7.12 -46.10 -6.32
CA THR A 153 -7.63 -46.64 -5.05
C THR A 153 -7.40 -45.75 -3.84
N ASP A 154 -6.59 -44.69 -3.96
CA ASP A 154 -6.16 -43.76 -2.89
C ASP A 154 -5.36 -44.44 -1.74
N LEU A 155 -5.11 -45.75 -1.86
CA LEU A 155 -4.36 -46.54 -0.90
C LEU A 155 -2.85 -46.26 -1.00
N PRO A 156 -2.08 -46.47 0.08
CA PRO A 156 -0.62 -46.39 0.02
C PRO A 156 -0.06 -47.25 -1.10
N ASN A 157 0.75 -46.65 -1.97
CA ASN A 157 1.40 -47.40 -3.04
C ASN A 157 2.48 -48.35 -2.48
N ARG A 158 3.00 -49.23 -3.34
CA ARG A 158 4.00 -50.23 -2.93
C ARG A 158 5.21 -49.60 -2.24
N THR A 159 5.67 -48.44 -2.68
CA THR A 159 6.80 -47.72 -2.07
C THR A 159 6.51 -47.35 -0.63
N LEU A 160 5.38 -46.68 -0.35
CA LEU A 160 4.99 -46.28 1.00
C LEU A 160 4.68 -47.51 1.91
N PHE A 161 4.10 -48.56 1.34
CA PHE A 161 3.86 -49.83 2.03
C PHE A 161 5.17 -50.48 2.50
N PHE A 162 6.16 -50.61 1.62
CA PHE A 162 7.46 -51.23 1.95
C PHE A 162 8.29 -50.36 2.90
N GLU A 163 8.24 -49.02 2.81
CA GLU A 163 8.88 -48.13 3.79
C GLU A 163 8.31 -48.34 5.20
N ARG A 164 6.97 -48.37 5.33
CA ARG A 164 6.31 -48.59 6.62
C ARG A 164 6.57 -49.99 7.16
N LEU A 165 6.54 -51.00 6.30
CA LEU A 165 6.85 -52.40 6.68
C LEU A 165 8.29 -52.52 7.20
N THR A 166 9.26 -51.95 6.47
CA THR A 166 10.68 -51.94 6.87
C THR A 166 10.88 -51.22 8.20
N SER A 167 10.25 -50.07 8.38
CA SER A 167 10.32 -49.28 9.61
C SER A 167 9.68 -49.98 10.81
N ALA A 168 8.57 -50.71 10.60
CA ALA A 168 7.92 -51.50 11.64
C ALA A 168 8.76 -52.71 12.05
N LEU A 169 9.33 -53.43 11.07
CA LEU A 169 10.24 -54.55 11.30
C LEU A 169 11.54 -54.10 11.98
N GLY A 170 12.06 -52.93 11.63
CA GLY A 170 13.22 -52.30 12.29
C GLY A 170 12.92 -51.99 13.76
N ARG A 171 11.78 -51.34 14.05
CA ARG A 171 11.34 -51.09 15.43
C ARG A 171 11.12 -52.37 16.24
N ALA A 172 10.54 -53.40 15.64
CA ALA A 172 10.34 -54.70 16.28
C ALA A 172 11.67 -55.43 16.56
N ARG A 173 12.68 -55.28 15.70
CA ARG A 173 14.05 -55.76 15.96
C ARG A 173 14.78 -54.93 17.01
N SER A 174 14.40 -53.67 17.19
CA SER A 174 15.06 -52.72 18.09
C SER A 174 14.46 -52.62 19.50
N GLY A 175 13.45 -53.41 19.90
CA GLY A 175 13.09 -53.47 21.32
C GLY A 175 12.22 -54.65 21.78
N PRO A 176 12.34 -55.11 23.05
CA PRO A 176 13.17 -54.55 24.13
C PRO A 176 14.44 -55.39 24.40
N ARG A 177 15.60 -54.72 24.50
CA ARG A 177 16.74 -55.29 25.24
C ARG A 177 16.36 -55.35 26.71
N SER A 178 15.99 -56.54 27.13
CA SER A 178 16.18 -57.04 28.49
C SER A 178 17.55 -56.57 29.01
N VAL A 179 17.51 -55.69 30.01
CA VAL A 179 18.60 -55.55 30.96
C VAL A 179 18.15 -56.29 32.22
N ALA A 180 18.17 -57.62 32.14
CA ALA A 180 18.05 -58.49 33.30
C ALA A 180 19.45 -59.00 33.66
N THR A 181 20.06 -58.41 34.68
CA THR A 181 20.86 -59.15 35.67
C THR A 181 21.02 -58.29 36.92
N ARG A 182 20.33 -58.65 38.00
CA ARG A 182 20.96 -59.24 39.20
C ARG A 182 19.90 -59.56 40.25
N ALA A 183 19.75 -60.85 40.55
CA ALA A 183 19.13 -61.35 41.77
C ALA A 183 20.02 -61.02 42.98
N ASP A 184 19.46 -60.61 44.12
CA ASP A 184 19.17 -61.53 45.24
C ASP A 184 18.62 -60.78 46.49
N ARG A 185 17.77 -61.50 47.25
CA ARG A 185 17.34 -61.36 48.66
C ARG A 185 16.16 -60.47 49.11
N ALA A 186 15.03 -61.18 49.26
CA ALA A 186 14.32 -61.49 50.52
C ALA A 186 13.86 -60.40 51.51
N GLY A 187 12.55 -60.40 51.80
CA GLY A 187 11.97 -60.10 53.13
C GLY A 187 10.82 -59.08 53.15
N PRO A 188 9.76 -59.24 53.98
CA PRO A 188 8.39 -58.96 53.54
C PRO A 188 7.62 -57.88 54.33
N SER A 189 6.40 -57.57 53.85
CA SER A 189 5.17 -57.21 54.60
C SER A 189 4.70 -55.75 54.55
N GLY A 190 3.39 -55.58 54.33
CA GLY A 190 2.62 -54.42 54.82
C GLY A 190 1.83 -53.62 53.77
N PRO A 191 0.47 -53.61 53.79
CA PRO A 191 -0.38 -53.04 52.74
C PRO A 191 -1.02 -51.68 53.12
N GLN A 192 -1.48 -50.87 52.13
CA GLN A 192 -2.86 -50.33 52.00
C GLN A 192 -3.03 -49.05 51.15
N ARG A 193 -4.17 -49.03 50.41
CA ARG A 193 -5.06 -47.88 50.07
C ARG A 193 -4.47 -46.79 49.14
N ALA A 194 -5.23 -46.03 48.33
CA ALA A 194 -6.59 -46.05 47.82
C ALA A 194 -6.71 -44.98 46.72
N LYS A 195 -7.69 -45.17 45.83
CA LYS A 195 -8.32 -44.26 44.84
C LYS A 195 -8.20 -42.73 45.05
N ARG A 196 -8.04 -41.97 43.94
CA ARG A 196 -8.84 -40.80 43.49
C ARG A 196 -8.18 -40.15 42.25
N ALA A 197 -8.85 -40.08 41.09
CA ALA A 197 -9.85 -39.10 40.64
C ALA A 197 -9.22 -37.86 39.95
N GLN A 198 -9.50 -37.70 38.65
CA GLN A 198 -9.23 -36.50 37.84
C GLN A 198 -10.25 -35.40 38.17
N PRO A 199 -9.89 -34.11 38.07
CA PRO A 199 -10.84 -33.02 37.98
C PRO A 199 -11.08 -32.58 36.53
N THR A 200 -12.35 -32.39 36.22
CA THR A 200 -12.93 -31.62 35.11
C THR A 200 -12.47 -30.16 35.17
N GLN A 201 -12.22 -29.55 34.01
CA GLN A 201 -11.95 -28.11 33.87
C GLN A 201 -13.07 -27.43 33.04
N PRO A 202 -13.24 -26.10 33.21
CA PRO A 202 -14.49 -25.38 32.95
C PRO A 202 -14.84 -25.16 31.48
#